data_AF-A0A348N797-F1
#
_entry.id   AF-A0A348N797-F1
#
_cell.length_a   1.000
_cell.length_b   1.000
_cell.length_c   1.000
_cell.angle_alpha   90.00
_cell.angle_beta   90.00
_cell.angle_gamma   90.00
#
_symmetry.space_group_name_H-M   'P 1'
#
loop_
_entity.id
_entity.type
_entity.pdbx_description
1 polymer ?
#
loop_
_entity_poly.entity_id
_entity_poly.type
_entity_poly.pdbx_seq_one_letter_code
_entity_poly.pdbx_strand_id
1 'polypeptide(L)'
;MTDSIKKEKDITEELDITNSEKPSKLKEFIRILKFIGFSISAGVIEIVTFTLLNELVGWSYWPCYLIALVLSVLWNFTFNRKFTFKSANNVPIAMLKVAAYYAVFTPATTLLGNFLAESVGLNEYLVTGINMALNLSTEYLFQRFVVFRGSIDTNIKKNKEDNKEEQ
;
A
#
# COMPACT_ATOMS: atom_id res chain seq x y z
N MET A 1 35.44 21.15 -32.89
CA MET A 1 35.69 19.81 -32.31
C MET A 1 35.29 19.73 -30.84
N THR A 2 35.42 20.82 -30.08
CA THR A 2 35.02 20.96 -28.67
C THR A 2 33.50 20.98 -28.42
N ASP A 3 32.71 21.60 -29.29
CA ASP A 3 31.24 21.72 -29.07
C ASP A 3 30.49 20.40 -29.25
N SER A 4 30.96 19.53 -30.16
CA SER A 4 30.38 18.21 -30.40
C SER A 4 30.58 17.27 -29.20
N ILE A 5 31.76 17.33 -28.57
CA ILE A 5 32.12 16.51 -27.40
C ILE A 5 31.34 16.98 -26.17
N LYS A 6 31.13 18.29 -26.00
CA LYS A 6 30.33 18.84 -24.91
C LYS A 6 28.85 18.43 -25.04
N LYS A 7 28.29 18.54 -26.25
CA LYS A 7 26.91 18.11 -26.53
C LYS A 7 26.72 16.61 -26.30
N GLU A 8 27.69 15.78 -26.66
CA GLU A 8 27.63 14.34 -26.42
C GLU A 8 27.75 13.98 -24.93
N LYS A 9 28.56 14.74 -24.16
CA LYS A 9 28.59 14.64 -22.69
C LYS A 9 27.29 15.07 -22.03
N ASP A 10 26.71 16.20 -22.43
CA ASP A 10 25.43 16.68 -21.88
C ASP A 10 24.30 15.68 -22.19
N ILE A 11 24.27 15.11 -23.41
CA ILE A 11 23.28 14.09 -23.81
C ILE A 11 23.51 12.78 -23.04
N THR A 12 24.75 12.37 -22.79
CA THR A 12 25.03 11.14 -22.01
C THR A 12 24.72 11.33 -20.52
N GLU A 13 24.98 12.49 -19.94
CA GLU A 13 24.55 12.83 -18.57
C GLU A 13 23.01 12.88 -18.47
N GLU A 14 22.32 13.51 -19.43
CA GLU A 14 20.86 13.58 -19.45
C GLU A 14 20.22 12.19 -19.64
N LEU A 15 20.83 11.31 -20.47
CA LEU A 15 20.41 9.92 -20.65
C LEU A 15 20.65 9.07 -19.38
N ASP A 16 21.75 9.26 -18.67
CA ASP A 16 22.07 8.50 -17.46
C ASP A 16 21.21 8.96 -16.27
N ILE A 17 20.92 10.26 -16.17
CA ILE A 17 19.96 10.84 -15.21
C ILE A 17 18.54 10.32 -15.50
N THR A 18 18.13 10.25 -16.76
CA THR A 18 16.80 9.75 -17.14
C THR A 18 16.64 8.25 -16.86
N ASN A 19 17.71 7.46 -17.01
CA ASN A 19 17.68 6.02 -16.74
C ASN A 19 17.75 5.69 -15.24
N SER A 20 18.36 6.57 -14.43
CA SER A 20 18.38 6.50 -12.96
C SER A 20 17.02 6.80 -12.30
N GLU A 21 16.12 7.52 -12.98
CA GLU A 21 14.81 7.93 -12.44
C GLU A 21 13.76 6.80 -12.47
N LYS A 22 13.88 5.81 -13.37
CA LYS A 22 12.95 4.67 -13.40
C LYS A 22 13.33 3.66 -12.31
N PRO A 23 12.45 3.36 -11.33
CA PRO A 23 12.72 2.29 -10.38
C PRO A 23 12.89 0.99 -11.17
N SER A 24 14.05 0.34 -11.01
CA SER A 24 14.33 -0.93 -11.68
C SER A 24 13.20 -1.92 -11.35
N LYS A 25 12.83 -2.79 -12.31
CA LYS A 25 11.75 -3.78 -12.10
C LYS A 25 11.95 -4.60 -10.82
N LEU A 26 13.21 -4.82 -10.42
CA LEU A 26 13.59 -5.46 -9.16
C LEU A 26 13.14 -4.66 -7.91
N LYS A 27 13.32 -3.33 -7.91
CA LYS A 27 12.86 -2.47 -6.80
C LYS A 27 11.35 -2.52 -6.64
N GLU A 28 10.62 -2.55 -7.75
CA GLU A 28 9.16 -2.66 -7.72
C GLU A 28 8.68 -4.03 -7.25
N PHE A 29 9.35 -5.09 -7.68
CA PHE A 29 9.06 -6.44 -7.19
C PHE A 29 9.31 -6.57 -5.67
N ILE A 30 10.42 -6.02 -5.17
CA ILE A 30 10.71 -5.99 -3.73
C ILE A 30 9.67 -5.16 -2.98
N ARG A 31 9.16 -4.08 -3.58
CA ARG A 31 8.10 -3.24 -2.98
C ARG A 31 6.79 -4.02 -2.87
N ILE A 32 6.40 -4.77 -3.91
CA ILE A 32 5.23 -5.67 -3.87
C ILE A 32 5.42 -6.73 -2.79
N LEU A 33 6.59 -7.38 -2.73
CA LEU A 33 6.86 -8.43 -1.75
C LEU A 33 6.79 -7.91 -0.31
N LYS A 34 7.36 -6.73 -0.05
CA LYS A 34 7.24 -6.04 1.25
C LYS A 34 5.78 -5.72 1.58
N PHE A 35 5.03 -5.19 0.61
CA PHE A 35 3.62 -4.89 0.79
C PHE A 35 2.82 -6.14 1.18
N ILE A 36 3.03 -7.26 0.49
CA ILE A 36 2.37 -8.53 0.79
C ILE A 36 2.73 -8.97 2.21
N GLY A 37 4.01 -8.94 2.58
CA GLY A 37 4.46 -9.31 3.93
C GLY A 37 3.82 -8.44 5.02
N PHE A 38 3.76 -7.12 4.81
CA PHE A 38 3.10 -6.21 5.75
C PHE A 38 1.58 -6.41 5.80
N SER A 39 0.95 -6.72 4.66
CA SER A 39 -0.48 -7.03 4.60
C SER A 39 -0.82 -8.31 5.38
N ILE A 40 0.03 -9.34 5.29
CA ILE A 40 -0.13 -10.56 6.10
C ILE A 40 0.00 -10.20 7.59
N SER A 41 0.99 -9.39 7.98
CA SER A 41 1.14 -8.96 9.39
C SER A 41 -0.06 -8.16 9.91
N ALA A 42 -0.67 -7.34 9.05
CA ALA A 42 -1.87 -6.60 9.39
C ALA A 42 -3.04 -7.55 9.64
N GLY A 43 -3.22 -8.55 8.77
CA GLY A 43 -4.22 -9.60 8.97
C GLY A 43 -4.03 -10.38 10.27
N VAL A 44 -2.79 -10.67 10.66
CA VAL A 44 -2.49 -11.28 11.98
C VAL A 44 -2.91 -10.35 13.13
N ILE A 45 -2.61 -9.06 13.05
CA ILE A 45 -3.02 -8.07 14.07
C ILE A 45 -4.54 -7.98 14.15
N GLU A 46 -5.25 -8.01 13.01
CA GLU A 46 -6.71 -8.03 12.97
C GLU A 46 -7.26 -9.23 13.75
N ILE A 47 -6.79 -10.43 13.42
CA ILE A 47 -7.25 -11.68 14.06
C ILE A 47 -6.95 -11.66 15.55
N VAL A 48 -5.72 -11.29 15.94
CA VAL A 48 -5.30 -11.24 17.35
C VAL A 48 -6.12 -10.20 18.12
N THR A 49 -6.29 -9.00 17.56
CA THR A 49 -7.06 -7.93 18.20
C THR A 49 -8.53 -8.31 18.33
N PHE A 50 -9.12 -8.86 17.27
CA PHE A 50 -10.51 -9.33 17.29
C PHE A 50 -10.70 -10.42 18.34
N THR A 51 -9.81 -11.41 18.36
CA THR A 51 -9.87 -12.53 19.33
C THR A 51 -9.72 -12.00 20.75
N LEU A 52 -8.77 -11.09 21.01
CA LEU A 52 -8.59 -10.47 22.33
C LEU A 52 -9.84 -9.69 22.75
N LEU A 53 -10.41 -8.86 21.88
CA LEU A 53 -11.59 -8.05 22.21
C LEU A 53 -12.85 -8.90 22.40
N ASN A 54 -13.04 -9.92 21.55
CA ASN A 54 -14.18 -10.83 21.61
C ASN A 54 -14.13 -11.70 22.87
N GLU A 55 -12.99 -12.32 23.16
CA GLU A 55 -12.85 -13.29 24.27
C GLU A 55 -12.62 -12.62 25.63
N LEU A 56 -11.86 -11.51 25.70
CA LEU A 56 -11.54 -10.88 26.99
C LEU A 56 -12.57 -9.85 27.44
N VAL A 57 -13.20 -9.13 26.51
CA VAL A 57 -14.08 -8.00 26.83
C VAL A 57 -15.56 -8.38 26.65
N GLY A 58 -15.86 -9.48 25.94
CA GLY A 58 -17.23 -9.94 25.70
C GLY A 58 -18.09 -8.92 24.93
N TRP A 59 -17.44 -8.02 24.20
CA TRP A 59 -18.12 -6.99 23.43
C TRP A 59 -18.84 -7.59 22.22
N SER A 60 -19.89 -6.90 21.77
CA SER A 60 -20.59 -7.29 20.55
C SER A 60 -19.61 -7.39 19.38
N TYR A 61 -19.87 -8.37 18.52
CA TYR A 61 -19.06 -8.70 17.35
C TYR A 61 -18.67 -7.47 16.51
N TRP A 62 -19.65 -6.60 16.22
CA TRP A 62 -19.47 -5.43 15.36
C TRP A 62 -18.42 -4.42 15.88
N PRO A 63 -18.52 -3.93 17.13
CA PRO A 63 -17.47 -3.11 17.73
C PRO A 63 -16.07 -3.75 17.71
N CYS A 64 -15.97 -5.02 18.10
CA CYS A 64 -14.70 -5.75 18.11
C CYS A 64 -14.08 -5.83 16.71
N TYR A 65 -14.90 -6.19 15.72
CA TYR A 65 -14.49 -6.28 14.33
C TYR A 65 -14.04 -4.92 13.77
N LEU A 66 -14.80 -3.85 13.99
CA LEU A 66 -14.43 -2.52 13.50
C LEU A 66 -13.13 -2.01 14.12
N ILE A 67 -12.91 -2.22 15.41
CA ILE A 67 -11.68 -1.80 16.08
C ILE A 67 -10.48 -2.60 15.56
N ALA A 68 -10.63 -3.92 15.43
CA ALA A 68 -9.60 -4.79 14.86
C ALA A 68 -9.24 -4.40 13.42
N LEU A 69 -10.25 -4.14 12.59
CA LEU A 69 -10.09 -3.68 11.21
C LEU A 69 -9.35 -2.35 11.16
N VAL A 70 -9.75 -1.36 11.95
CA VAL A 70 -9.10 -0.04 11.98
C VAL A 70 -7.64 -0.15 12.42
N LEU A 71 -7.34 -0.95 13.45
CA LEU A 71 -5.97 -1.18 13.91
C LEU A 71 -5.12 -1.89 12.85
N SER A 72 -5.68 -2.90 12.18
CA SER A 72 -5.05 -3.61 11.07
C SER A 72 -4.70 -2.66 9.92
N VAL A 73 -5.66 -1.84 9.49
CA VAL A 73 -5.47 -0.85 8.42
C VAL A 73 -4.44 0.21 8.82
N LEU A 74 -4.48 0.70 10.06
CA LEU A 74 -3.51 1.66 10.57
C LEU A 74 -2.09 1.07 10.59
N TRP A 75 -1.95 -0.20 11.01
CA TRP A 75 -0.67 -0.89 10.99
C TRP A 75 -0.16 -1.09 9.56
N ASN A 76 -1.01 -1.63 8.68
CA ASN A 76 -0.72 -1.82 7.26
C ASN A 76 -0.23 -0.50 6.64
N PHE A 77 -1.00 0.58 6.81
CA PHE A 77 -0.70 1.90 6.29
C PHE A 77 0.61 2.46 6.86
N THR A 78 0.83 2.35 8.18
CA THR A 78 2.01 2.91 8.85
C THR A 78 3.28 2.24 8.35
N PHE A 79 3.29 0.91 8.27
CA PHE A 79 4.44 0.16 7.78
C PHE A 79 4.65 0.35 6.28
N ASN A 80 3.59 0.31 5.47
CA ASN A 80 3.72 0.55 4.05
C ASN A 80 4.18 1.97 3.74
N ARG A 81 3.70 2.98 4.46
CA ARG A 81 4.22 4.35 4.34
C ARG A 81 5.70 4.45 4.70
N LYS A 82 6.12 3.85 5.84
CA LYS A 82 7.48 4.00 6.37
C LYS A 82 8.51 3.16 5.60
N PHE A 83 8.18 1.93 5.24
CA PHE A 83 9.14 0.95 4.70
C PHE A 83 8.94 0.64 3.21
N THR A 84 7.71 0.70 2.69
CA THR A 84 7.37 0.33 1.31
C THR A 84 7.43 1.52 0.36
N PHE A 85 6.80 2.64 0.72
CA PHE A 85 6.68 3.84 -0.12
C PHE A 85 7.57 5.00 0.33
N LYS A 86 8.05 4.99 1.59
CA LYS A 86 8.88 6.05 2.21
C LYS A 86 8.35 7.45 1.89
N SER A 87 7.05 7.66 2.08
CA SER A 87 6.38 8.89 1.69
C SER A 87 6.30 9.89 2.84
N ALA A 88 6.71 11.14 2.59
CA ALA A 88 6.60 12.27 3.51
C ALA A 88 5.21 12.96 3.46
N ASN A 89 4.24 12.37 2.77
CA ASN A 89 2.93 12.99 2.55
C ASN A 89 2.10 13.10 3.84
N ASN A 90 1.12 14.00 3.83
CA ASN A 90 0.21 14.29 4.94
C ASN A 90 -0.57 13.02 5.35
N VAL A 91 -0.30 12.53 6.56
CA VAL A 91 -0.92 11.32 7.14
C VAL A 91 -2.46 11.37 7.10
N PRO A 92 -3.13 12.46 7.53
CA PRO A 92 -4.59 12.47 7.63
C PRO A 92 -5.27 12.34 6.26
N ILE A 93 -4.72 13.01 5.24
CA ILE A 93 -5.26 12.97 3.87
C ILE A 93 -5.10 11.57 3.27
N ALA A 94 -3.95 10.94 3.50
CA ALA A 94 -3.70 9.58 3.06
C ALA A 94 -4.65 8.57 3.73
N MET A 95 -4.89 8.73 5.03
CA MET A 95 -5.86 7.93 5.78
C MET A 95 -7.29 8.13 5.29
N LEU A 96 -7.70 9.37 4.98
CA LEU A 96 -9.03 9.65 4.45
C LEU A 96 -9.26 8.95 3.10
N LYS A 97 -8.25 8.89 2.24
CA LYS A 97 -8.31 8.13 0.98
C LYS A 97 -8.50 6.64 1.25
N VAL A 98 -7.76 6.07 2.19
CA VAL A 98 -7.90 4.65 2.57
C VAL A 98 -9.27 4.36 3.16
N ALA A 99 -9.79 5.25 4.01
CA ALA A 99 -11.15 5.14 4.55
C ALA A 99 -12.21 5.20 3.43
N ALA A 100 -12.08 6.12 2.48
CA ALA A 100 -12.97 6.20 1.31
C ALA A 100 -12.90 4.94 0.44
N TYR A 101 -11.71 4.33 0.31
CA TYR A 101 -11.54 3.05 -0.37
C TYR A 101 -12.36 1.94 0.32
N TYR A 102 -12.18 1.72 1.63
CA TYR A 102 -12.93 0.70 2.35
C TYR A 102 -14.44 0.98 2.38
N ALA A 103 -14.86 2.24 2.48
CA ALA A 103 -16.27 2.63 2.45
C ALA A 103 -16.99 2.20 1.15
N VAL A 104 -16.28 2.16 0.02
CA VAL A 104 -16.82 1.69 -1.26
C VAL A 104 -16.56 0.18 -1.45
N PHE A 105 -15.38 -0.28 -1.07
CA PHE A 105 -14.95 -1.66 -1.29
C PHE A 105 -15.77 -2.65 -0.46
N THR A 106 -16.07 -2.35 0.81
CA THR A 106 -16.84 -3.23 1.69
C THR A 106 -18.24 -3.55 1.13
N PRO A 107 -19.12 -2.57 0.83
CA PRO A 107 -20.43 -2.88 0.26
C PRO A 107 -20.31 -3.52 -1.14
N ALA A 108 -19.34 -3.12 -1.95
CA ALA A 108 -19.11 -3.73 -3.26
C ALA A 108 -18.75 -5.22 -3.15
N THR A 109 -17.84 -5.59 -2.24
CA THR A 109 -17.43 -6.99 -2.04
C THR A 109 -18.48 -7.83 -1.35
N THR A 110 -19.32 -7.25 -0.48
CA THR A 110 -20.48 -7.96 0.08
C THR A 110 -21.49 -8.32 -1.02
N LEU A 111 -21.81 -7.37 -1.91
CA LEU A 111 -22.72 -7.62 -3.03
C LEU A 111 -22.14 -8.61 -4.04
N LEU A 112 -20.86 -8.44 -4.40
CA LEU A 112 -20.18 -9.35 -5.32
C LEU A 112 -20.04 -10.76 -4.74
N GLY A 113 -19.73 -10.86 -3.45
CA GLY A 113 -19.59 -12.11 -2.72
C GLY A 113 -20.89 -12.91 -2.71
N ASN A 114 -22.01 -12.27 -2.38
CA ASN A 114 -23.33 -12.89 -2.44
C ASN A 114 -23.66 -13.32 -3.88
N PHE A 115 -23.41 -12.47 -4.88
CA PHE A 115 -23.67 -12.82 -6.27
C PHE A 115 -22.84 -14.02 -6.75
N LEU A 116 -21.56 -14.12 -6.38
CA LEU A 116 -20.69 -15.25 -6.74
C LEU A 116 -21.07 -16.54 -6.01
N ALA A 117 -21.42 -16.45 -4.73
CA ALA A 117 -21.86 -17.61 -3.94
C ALA A 117 -23.20 -18.16 -4.46
N GLU A 118 -24.18 -17.28 -4.73
CA GLU A 118 -25.53 -17.66 -5.15
C GLU A 118 -25.61 -18.05 -6.64
N SER A 119 -24.89 -17.35 -7.54
CA SER A 119 -25.04 -17.55 -8.99
C SER A 119 -24.10 -18.61 -9.56
N VAL A 120 -22.95 -18.86 -8.91
CA VAL A 120 -21.91 -19.78 -9.43
C VAL A 120 -21.81 -21.05 -8.58
N GLY A 121 -22.43 -21.09 -7.40
CA GLY A 121 -22.34 -22.23 -6.46
C GLY A 121 -20.92 -22.46 -5.95
N LEU A 122 -20.08 -21.43 -5.98
CA LEU A 122 -18.72 -21.49 -5.48
C LEU A 122 -18.71 -21.67 -3.97
N ASN A 123 -17.81 -22.51 -3.48
CA ASN A 123 -17.60 -22.71 -2.05
C ASN A 123 -17.26 -21.37 -1.38
N GLU A 124 -17.95 -21.05 -0.27
CA GLU A 124 -17.80 -19.80 0.49
C GLU A 124 -16.35 -19.49 0.88
N TYR A 125 -15.53 -20.52 1.14
CA TYR A 125 -14.11 -20.36 1.43
C TYR A 125 -13.33 -19.84 0.21
N LEU A 126 -13.70 -20.28 -1.00
CA LEU A 126 -13.07 -19.83 -2.23
C LEU A 126 -13.45 -18.38 -2.55
N VAL A 127 -14.73 -18.03 -2.40
CA VAL A 127 -15.22 -16.65 -2.59
C VAL A 127 -14.54 -15.70 -1.60
N THR A 128 -14.40 -16.12 -0.34
CA THR A 128 -13.68 -15.36 0.69
C THR A 128 -12.21 -15.18 0.33
N GLY A 129 -11.52 -16.23 -0.12
CA GLY A 129 -10.12 -16.16 -0.56
C GLY A 129 -9.92 -15.22 -1.75
N ILE A 130 -10.82 -15.25 -2.73
CA ILE A 130 -10.81 -14.33 -3.88
C ILE A 130 -11.02 -12.89 -3.41
N ASN A 131 -11.97 -12.64 -2.50
CA ASN A 131 -12.21 -11.32 -1.92
C ASN A 131 -10.98 -10.79 -1.17
N MET A 132 -10.29 -11.64 -0.39
CA MET A 132 -9.03 -11.25 0.27
C MET A 132 -7.92 -10.91 -0.73
N ALA A 133 -7.77 -11.70 -1.79
CA ALA A 133 -6.76 -11.46 -2.83
C ALA A 133 -7.06 -10.17 -3.62
N LEU A 134 -8.33 -9.93 -3.95
CA LEU A 134 -8.79 -8.71 -4.62
C LEU A 134 -8.62 -7.49 -3.72
N ASN A 135 -8.94 -7.60 -2.43
CA ASN A 135 -8.74 -6.53 -1.46
C ASN A 135 -7.26 -6.16 -1.40
N LEU A 136 -6.38 -7.14 -1.20
CA LEU A 136 -4.94 -6.91 -1.11
C LEU A 136 -4.37 -6.29 -2.41
N SER A 137 -4.81 -6.79 -3.58
CA SER A 137 -4.37 -6.28 -4.88
C SER A 137 -4.86 -4.85 -5.13
N THR A 138 -6.13 -4.58 -4.88
CA THR A 138 -6.73 -3.27 -5.13
C THR A 138 -6.24 -2.26 -4.11
N GLU A 139 -6.06 -2.66 -2.85
CA GLU A 139 -5.44 -1.84 -1.81
C GLU A 139 -4.00 -1.48 -2.20
N TYR A 140 -3.20 -2.42 -2.70
CA TYR A 140 -1.85 -2.11 -3.19
C TYR A 140 -1.88 -1.08 -4.31
N LEU A 141 -2.74 -1.29 -5.32
CA LEU A 141 -2.88 -0.39 -6.45
C LEU A 141 -3.36 0.99 -6.00
N PHE A 142 -4.33 1.04 -5.08
CA PHE A 142 -4.87 2.28 -4.55
C PHE A 142 -3.83 3.03 -3.72
N GLN A 143 -3.10 2.34 -2.83
CA GLN A 143 -2.01 2.93 -2.07
C GLN A 143 -0.93 3.50 -2.99
N ARG A 144 -0.52 2.73 -4.02
CA ARG A 144 0.50 3.14 -4.97
C ARG A 144 0.07 4.29 -5.89
N PHE A 145 -1.09 4.18 -6.53
CA PHE A 145 -1.53 5.07 -7.61
C PHE A 145 -2.47 6.19 -7.14
N VAL A 146 -2.97 6.18 -5.92
CA VAL A 146 -3.90 7.21 -5.41
C VAL A 146 -3.40 7.83 -4.11
N VAL A 147 -2.98 7.01 -3.15
CA VAL A 147 -2.54 7.51 -1.83
C VAL A 147 -1.16 8.14 -1.91
N PHE A 148 -0.20 7.43 -2.49
CA PHE A 148 1.21 7.85 -2.55
C PHE A 148 1.65 8.37 -3.92
N ARG A 149 0.74 8.49 -4.89
CA ARG A 149 1.04 9.01 -6.23
C ARG A 149 1.81 10.33 -6.16
N GLY A 150 3.00 10.34 -6.75
CA GLY A 150 3.91 11.51 -6.77
C GLY A 150 4.75 11.72 -5.50
N SER A 151 4.56 10.93 -4.44
CA SER A 151 5.29 11.04 -3.17
C SER A 151 6.14 9.80 -2.84
N ILE A 152 6.32 8.93 -3.84
CA ILE A 152 7.09 7.70 -3.72
C ILE A 152 8.58 8.07 -3.70
N ASP A 153 9.31 7.57 -2.71
CA ASP A 153 10.75 7.80 -2.52
C ASP A 153 11.18 9.27 -2.29
N THR A 154 10.24 10.21 -2.07
CA THR A 154 10.56 11.62 -1.79
C THR A 154 11.43 11.78 -0.53
N ASN A 155 11.26 10.90 0.46
CA ASN A 155 12.04 10.91 1.70
C ASN A 155 13.50 10.44 1.48
N ILE A 156 13.80 9.74 0.36
CA ILE A 156 15.18 9.42 -0.05
C ILE A 156 15.82 10.62 -0.76
N LYS A 157 15.07 11.34 -1.60
CA LYS A 157 15.58 12.56 -2.29
C LYS A 157 15.93 13.65 -1.26
N LYS A 158 15.05 13.92 -0.30
CA LYS A 158 15.28 14.93 0.75
C LYS A 158 16.54 14.67 1.58
N ASN A 159 16.72 13.45 2.10
CA ASN A 159 17.93 13.08 2.85
C ASN A 159 19.22 13.17 2.02
N LYS A 160 19.17 13.07 0.68
CA LYS A 160 20.34 13.25 -0.18
C LYS A 160 20.64 14.71 -0.47
N GLU A 161 19.62 15.57 -0.52
CA GLU A 161 19.76 17.02 -0.68
C GLU A 161 20.30 17.64 0.61
N ASP A 162 19.74 17.28 1.78
CA ASP A 162 20.21 17.77 3.09
C ASP A 162 21.70 17.40 3.34
N ASN A 163 22.12 16.18 3.00
CA ASN A 163 23.54 15.75 3.14
C ASN A 163 24.50 16.39 2.12
N LYS A 164 23.99 17.00 1.05
CA LYS A 164 24.80 17.71 0.04
C LYS A 164 24.94 19.20 0.36
N GLU A 165 24.00 19.79 1.08
CA GLU A 165 24.08 21.19 1.52
C GLU A 165 24.94 21.36 2.78
N GLU A 166 25.19 20.28 3.53
CA GLU A 166 26.09 20.25 4.71
C GLU A 166 27.57 19.93 4.37
N GLN A 167 27.93 19.74 3.10
CA GLN A 167 29.32 19.50 2.63
C GLN A 167 29.82 20.64 1.74
#